data_AF-A0A4U7DSF7-F1
#
_entry.id   AF-A0A4U7DSF7-F1
#
_cell.length_a   1.000
_cell.length_b   1.000
_cell.length_c   1.000
_cell.angle_alpha   90.00
_cell.angle_beta   90.00
_cell.angle_gamma   90.00
#
_symmetry.space_group_name_H-M   'P 1'
#
loop_
_entity.id
_entity.type
_entity.pdbx_description
1 polymer ?
#
loop_
_entity_poly.entity_id
_entity_poly.type
_entity_poly.pdbx_seq_one_letter_code
_entity_poly.pdbx_strand_id
1 'polypeptide(L)'
;MAADTSVDVDVSYTDGEGEGPADYPSLQHKIEKAIDVTKTGLEEYDNPAVMWTGGKDSTLTLYFINQVAEKYGYEKPTAVFIDHYQHFDEIIDFVEHWADEWGV
;
A
#
# COMPACT_ATOMS: atom_id res chain seq x y z
N MET A 1 10.82 -16.75 -29.28
CA MET A 1 11.16 -15.32 -29.38
C MET A 1 10.91 -14.74 -28.00
N ALA A 2 11.97 -14.36 -27.27
CA ALA A 2 11.79 -13.70 -25.98
C ALA A 2 11.31 -12.27 -26.27
N ALA A 3 10.13 -11.93 -25.77
CA ALA A 3 9.68 -10.54 -25.80
C ALA A 3 10.57 -9.77 -24.82
N ASP A 4 11.28 -8.77 -25.33
CA ASP A 4 11.96 -7.76 -24.53
C ASP A 4 10.87 -6.92 -23.84
N THR A 5 10.62 -7.20 -22.57
CA THR A 5 9.59 -6.53 -21.75
C THR A 5 10.21 -5.45 -20.87
N SER A 6 11.16 -4.67 -21.38
CA SER A 6 11.55 -3.44 -20.71
C SER A 6 10.56 -2.34 -21.08
N VAL A 7 9.48 -2.23 -20.29
CA VAL A 7 8.66 -1.02 -20.28
C VAL A 7 9.47 0.03 -19.51
N ASP A 8 10.13 0.93 -20.24
CA ASP A 8 10.72 2.11 -19.62
C ASP A 8 9.60 2.90 -18.92
N VAL A 9 9.62 2.93 -17.59
CA VAL A 9 8.69 3.75 -16.81
C VAL A 9 9.08 5.20 -17.03
N ASP A 10 8.26 5.96 -17.76
CA ASP A 10 8.43 7.39 -17.97
C ASP A 10 8.18 8.14 -16.66
N VAL A 11 9.24 8.32 -15.88
CA VAL A 11 9.20 9.04 -14.60
C VAL A 11 9.54 10.51 -14.86
N SER A 12 8.57 11.40 -14.64
CA SER A 12 8.79 12.84 -14.65
C SER A 12 9.54 13.29 -13.39
N TYR A 13 10.83 13.58 -13.53
CA TYR A 13 11.66 14.09 -12.42
C TYR A 13 11.37 15.55 -12.04
N THR A 14 10.61 16.28 -12.87
CA THR A 14 10.20 17.67 -12.61
C THR A 14 8.78 17.78 -12.08
N ASP A 15 8.11 16.64 -11.81
CA ASP A 15 6.76 16.63 -11.24
C ASP A 15 6.79 17.26 -9.83
N GLY A 16 5.92 18.25 -9.60
CA GLY A 16 5.90 19.05 -8.38
C GLY A 16 6.92 20.20 -8.30
N GLU A 17 7.72 20.46 -9.35
CA GLU A 17 8.65 21.60 -9.34
C GLU A 17 7.88 22.93 -9.31
N GLY A 18 8.14 23.74 -8.27
CA GLY A 18 7.47 25.03 -8.06
C GLY A 18 6.16 24.96 -7.29
N GLU A 19 5.70 23.76 -6.91
CA GLU A 19 4.52 23.60 -6.04
C GLU A 19 4.84 23.97 -4.59
N GLY A 20 3.93 24.72 -3.97
CA GLY A 20 3.94 25.01 -2.55
C GLY A 20 2.90 24.19 -1.78
N PRO A 21 2.85 24.31 -0.45
CA PRO A 21 1.86 23.62 0.37
C PRO A 21 0.40 23.93 0.00
N ALA A 22 0.14 25.08 -0.64
CA ALA A 22 -1.19 25.46 -1.11
C ALA A 22 -1.63 24.69 -2.36
N ASP A 23 -0.68 24.14 -3.11
CA ASP A 23 -0.92 23.36 -4.32
C ASP A 23 -1.10 21.87 -4.02
N TYR A 24 -0.82 21.47 -2.77
CA TYR A 24 -0.97 20.08 -2.35
C TYR A 24 -2.39 19.57 -2.57
N PRO A 25 -2.53 18.35 -3.10
CA PRO A 25 -3.84 17.75 -3.22
C PRO A 25 -4.55 17.67 -1.87
N SER A 26 -5.86 17.88 -1.90
CA SER A 26 -6.69 17.74 -0.71
C SER A 26 -6.60 16.32 -0.15
N LEU A 27 -6.92 16.18 1.14
CA LEU A 27 -7.00 14.85 1.76
C LEU A 27 -7.94 13.92 0.98
N GLN A 28 -9.08 14.45 0.53
CA GLN A 28 -10.05 13.72 -0.28
C GLN A 28 -9.43 13.21 -1.58
N HIS A 29 -8.67 14.06 -2.27
CA HIS A 29 -7.97 13.66 -3.50
C HIS A 29 -6.96 12.53 -3.23
N LYS A 30 -6.21 12.60 -2.12
CA LYS A 30 -5.26 11.54 -1.74
C LYS A 30 -5.97 10.22 -1.40
N ILE A 31 -7.14 10.29 -0.76
CA ILE A 31 -7.97 9.12 -0.46
C ILE A 31 -8.47 8.46 -1.76
N GLU A 32 -9.00 9.25 -2.69
CA GLU A 32 -9.46 8.75 -4.00
C GLU A 32 -8.31 8.11 -4.77
N LYS A 33 -7.15 8.77 -4.81
CA LYS A 33 -5.94 8.21 -5.45
C LYS A 33 -5.49 6.90 -4.80
N ALA A 34 -5.53 6.80 -3.46
CA ALA A 34 -5.16 5.58 -2.76
C ALA A 34 -6.12 4.41 -3.10
N ILE A 35 -7.43 4.69 -3.18
CA ILE A 35 -8.43 3.70 -3.61
C ILE A 35 -8.13 3.22 -5.03
N ASP A 36 -7.90 4.14 -5.97
CA ASP A 36 -7.66 3.82 -7.38
C ASP A 36 -6.40 2.97 -7.54
N VAL A 37 -5.27 3.39 -6.96
CA VAL A 37 -3.99 2.66 -7.05
C VAL A 37 -4.10 1.28 -6.41
N THR A 38 -4.75 1.18 -5.25
CA THR A 38 -4.94 -0.10 -4.56
C THR A 38 -5.78 -1.06 -5.40
N LYS A 39 -6.88 -0.56 -5.97
CA LYS A 39 -7.75 -1.34 -6.85
C LYS A 39 -6.98 -1.87 -8.06
N THR A 40 -6.22 -1.00 -8.75
CA THR A 40 -5.39 -1.42 -9.88
C THR A 40 -4.39 -2.50 -9.47
N GLY A 41 -3.72 -2.36 -8.31
CA GLY A 41 -2.81 -3.37 -7.79
C GLY A 41 -3.47 -4.72 -7.50
N LEU A 42 -4.73 -4.73 -7.04
CA LEU A 42 -5.49 -5.97 -6.80
C LEU A 42 -6.03 -6.60 -8.11
N GLU A 43 -6.22 -5.81 -9.17
CA GLU A 43 -6.71 -6.28 -10.46
C GLU A 43 -5.59 -6.78 -11.40
N GLU A 44 -4.42 -6.16 -11.37
CA GLU A 44 -3.33 -6.42 -12.33
C GLU A 44 -2.37 -7.53 -11.89
N TYR A 45 -2.27 -7.82 -10.60
CA TYR A 45 -1.32 -8.79 -10.06
C TYR A 45 -2.02 -10.07 -9.62
N ASP A 46 -1.49 -11.23 -10.04
CA ASP A 46 -2.07 -12.54 -9.72
C ASP A 46 -1.90 -12.94 -8.24
N ASN A 47 -0.76 -12.61 -7.63
CA ASN A 47 -0.43 -12.99 -6.24
C ASN A 47 0.29 -11.85 -5.51
N PRO A 48 -0.39 -10.70 -5.28
CA PRO A 48 0.22 -9.58 -4.59
C PRO A 48 0.49 -9.90 -3.11
N ALA A 49 1.55 -9.31 -2.57
CA ALA A 49 1.86 -9.31 -1.15
C ALA A 49 2.15 -7.88 -0.69
N VAL A 50 1.81 -7.56 0.55
CA VAL A 50 2.06 -6.25 1.15
C VAL A 50 3.08 -6.36 2.26
N MET A 51 4.14 -5.57 2.14
CA MET A 51 5.11 -5.39 3.22
C MET A 51 4.51 -4.50 4.31
N TRP A 52 4.27 -5.07 5.49
CA TRP A 52 3.72 -4.36 6.63
C TRP A 52 4.69 -4.45 7.81
N THR A 53 5.04 -3.29 8.37
CA THR A 53 6.09 -3.16 9.40
C THR A 53 5.55 -2.68 10.75
N GLY A 54 4.22 -2.56 10.89
CA GLY A 54 3.59 -1.90 12.05
C GLY A 54 3.73 -0.38 12.09
N GLY A 55 4.47 0.22 11.15
CA GLY A 55 4.59 1.67 11.01
C GLY A 55 3.32 2.33 10.47
N LYS A 56 3.18 3.65 10.69
CA LYS A 56 2.00 4.42 10.25
C LYS A 56 1.71 4.31 8.76
N ASP A 57 2.74 4.34 7.91
CA ASP A 57 2.57 4.40 6.46
C ASP A 57 2.12 3.03 5.92
N SER A 58 2.81 1.97 6.32
CA SER A 58 2.49 0.60 5.90
C SER A 58 1.16 0.11 6.49
N THR A 59 0.80 0.56 7.70
CA THR A 59 -0.53 0.30 8.29
C THR A 59 -1.64 1.02 7.53
N LEU A 60 -1.43 2.29 7.12
CA LEU A 60 -2.40 3.01 6.31
C LEU A 60 -2.57 2.37 4.92
N THR A 61 -1.49 1.90 4.31
CA THR A 61 -1.54 1.12 3.06
C THR A 61 -2.36 -0.15 3.24
N LEU A 62 -2.08 -0.95 4.28
CA LEU A 62 -2.83 -2.17 4.58
C LEU A 62 -4.32 -1.90 4.84
N TYR A 63 -4.65 -0.80 5.52
CA TYR A 63 -6.03 -0.36 5.70
C TYR A 63 -6.74 -0.14 4.37
N PHE A 64 -6.15 0.59 3.42
CA PHE A 64 -6.76 0.79 2.10
C PHE A 64 -6.93 -0.52 1.32
N ILE A 65 -5.93 -1.41 1.39
CA ILE A 65 -6.03 -2.75 0.79
C ILE A 65 -7.24 -3.49 1.33
N ASN A 66 -7.41 -3.55 2.66
CA ASN A 66 -8.55 -4.23 3.28
C ASN A 66 -9.88 -3.60 2.88
N GLN A 67 -9.99 -2.26 2.93
CA GLN A 67 -11.23 -1.56 2.59
C GLN A 67 -11.62 -1.71 1.11
N VAL A 68 -10.65 -1.67 0.20
CA VAL A 68 -10.88 -1.86 -1.23
C VAL A 68 -11.22 -3.31 -1.54
N ALA A 69 -10.49 -4.27 -0.97
CA ALA A 69 -10.78 -5.69 -1.13
C ALA A 69 -12.20 -6.03 -0.65
N GLU A 70 -12.59 -5.56 0.54
CA GLU A 70 -13.93 -5.76 1.07
C GLU A 70 -15.02 -5.11 0.20
N LYS A 71 -14.82 -3.84 -0.19
CA LYS A 71 -15.82 -3.08 -0.96
C LYS A 71 -16.06 -3.64 -2.36
N TYR A 72 -15.02 -4.12 -3.03
CA TYR A 72 -15.07 -4.56 -4.43
C TYR A 72 -15.01 -6.08 -4.61
N GLY A 73 -14.87 -6.84 -3.51
CA GLY A 73 -14.90 -8.30 -3.52
C GLY A 73 -13.60 -8.95 -4.03
N TYR A 74 -12.45 -8.32 -3.82
CA TYR A 74 -11.15 -8.92 -4.14
C TYR A 74 -10.64 -9.80 -3.01
N GLU A 75 -9.76 -10.76 -3.35
CA GLU A 75 -9.00 -11.49 -2.34
C GLU A 75 -7.96 -10.57 -1.68
N LYS A 76 -7.80 -10.71 -0.36
CA LYS A 76 -6.81 -9.93 0.40
C LYS A 76 -5.40 -10.48 0.13
N PRO A 77 -4.41 -9.63 -0.20
CA PRO A 77 -3.03 -10.06 -0.35
C PRO A 77 -2.45 -10.51 0.99
N THR A 78 -1.43 -11.37 0.94
CA THR A 78 -0.68 -11.75 2.15
C THR A 78 0.07 -10.54 2.71
N ALA A 79 -0.12 -10.26 4.00
CA ALA A 79 0.69 -9.31 4.73
C ALA A 79 2.00 -9.97 5.19
N VAL A 80 3.13 -9.32 4.92
CA VAL A 80 4.46 -9.83 5.27
C VAL A 80 5.12 -8.86 6.24
N PHE A 81 5.40 -9.34 7.45
CA PHE A 81 6.18 -8.64 8.47
C PHE A 81 7.56 -9.29 8.59
N ILE A 82 8.63 -8.50 8.45
CA ILE A 82 10.00 -8.98 8.65
C ILE A 82 10.43 -8.60 10.06
N ASP A 83 10.53 -9.61 10.92
CA ASP A 83 11.10 -9.44 12.25
C ASP A 83 12.63 -9.50 12.20
N HIS A 84 13.26 -8.42 12.65
CA HIS A 84 14.72 -8.32 12.80
C HIS A 84 15.16 -8.43 14.27
N TYR A 85 14.27 -8.85 15.17
CA TYR A 85 14.52 -9.07 16.62
C TYR A 85 14.94 -7.81 17.39
N GLN A 86 14.64 -6.63 16.86
CA GLN A 86 14.96 -5.34 17.49
C GLN A 86 13.77 -4.36 17.46
N HIS A 87 12.56 -4.88 17.24
CA HIS A 87 11.35 -4.09 17.37
C HIS A 87 11.05 -3.81 18.84
N PHE A 88 10.35 -2.70 19.09
CA PHE A 88 9.75 -2.47 20.39
C PHE A 88 8.62 -3.48 20.62
N ASP A 89 8.47 -3.97 21.84
CA ASP A 89 7.42 -4.93 22.19
C ASP A 89 6.03 -4.37 21.82
N GLU A 90 5.82 -3.05 21.99
CA GLU A 90 4.56 -2.39 21.63
C GLU A 90 4.26 -2.41 20.12
N ILE A 91 5.28 -2.50 19.26
CA ILE A 91 5.09 -2.67 17.82
C ILE A 91 4.66 -4.08 17.50
N ILE A 92 5.20 -5.08 18.19
CA ILE A 92 4.77 -6.47 18.04
C ILE A 92 3.32 -6.61 18.47
N ASP A 93 2.96 -6.12 19.65
CA ASP A 93 1.58 -6.13 20.16
C ASP A 93 0.61 -5.44 19.18
N PHE A 94 1.03 -4.30 18.59
CA PHE A 94 0.22 -3.58 17.62
C PHE A 94 -0.02 -4.39 16.34
N VAL A 95 1.03 -5.02 15.80
CA VAL A 95 0.94 -5.84 14.59
C VAL A 95 0.08 -7.06 14.83
N GLU A 96 0.27 -7.77 15.95
CA GLU A 96 -0.53 -8.95 16.30
C GLU A 96 -2.01 -8.60 16.46
N HIS A 97 -2.33 -7.52 17.18
CA HIS A 97 -3.71 -7.08 17.36
C HIS A 97 -4.42 -6.83 16.01
N TRP A 98 -3.78 -6.09 15.10
CA TRP A 98 -4.40 -5.77 13.81
C TRP A 98 -4.38 -6.93 12.81
N ALA A 99 -3.42 -7.85 12.92
CA ALA A 99 -3.43 -9.09 12.15
C ALA A 99 -4.67 -9.92 12.49
N ASP A 100 -5.00 -10.05 13.78
CA ASP A 100 -6.20 -10.74 14.25
C ASP A 100 -7.48 -10.03 13.82
N GLU A 101 -7.58 -8.71 14.04
CA GLU A 101 -8.78 -7.92 13.70
C GLU A 101 -9.08 -7.92 12.20
N TRP A 102 -8.04 -7.90 11.35
CA TRP A 102 -8.20 -7.89 9.91
C TRP A 102 -8.14 -9.27 9.26
N GLY A 103 -7.78 -10.32 10.01
CA GLY A 103 -7.59 -11.67 9.51
C GLY A 103 -6.60 -11.70 8.35
N VAL A 104 -5.39 -11.20 8.59
CA VAL A 104 -4.25 -11.17 7.65
C VAL A 104 -3.04 -11.89 8.21
#